data_AF-A0A933QHJ8-F1
#
_entry.id   AF-A0A933QHJ8-F1
#
_cell.length_a   1.000
_cell.length_b   1.000
_cell.length_c   1.000
_cell.angle_alpha   90.00
_cell.angle_beta   90.00
_cell.angle_gamma   90.00
#
_symmetry.space_group_name_H-M   'P 1'
#
loop_
_entity.id
_entity.type
_entity.pdbx_description
1 polymer ?
#
loop_
_entity_poly.entity_id
_entity_poly.type
_entity_poly.pdbx_seq_one_letter_code
_entity_poly.pdbx_strand_id
1 'polypeptide(L)'
;MPHVQSVTVLVLVGAGSRFENKRISGLSHFLEHMAFKGTKRRPTALEISSLIEGIGGEFNAYTSKDQTGFYIKAANKHLAVLVDVLSDMLLHSKFETVEIERERGVIIEEINLYEDTPSRKIGEIYEELLYGDTPLGRDIAGKKETISKIKREDFLDYIKGLYAPENTVVVVAGGISDFGLLALSKFSCEKRISDLIGKWLGDWENNATWHYDKMSDKQNKPAAKIVYKKTEQAHLALGVRGYNLFHPDRYGLAVLSTILGGGMSSRLFIQVRERRGLAYYVYSMAEHYADVGHLVSRAGVDLNKIEEAIKVILEEYWKMAETAITPRGCAGRHTRGVKSEELT
;
A
#
# COMPACT_ATOMS: atom_id res chain seq x y z
N MET A 1 12.42 2.66 -20.94
CA MET A 1 11.27 2.40 -21.86
C MET A 1 11.26 3.50 -22.91
N PRO A 2 12.16 3.46 -23.91
CA PRO A 2 12.35 4.61 -24.79
C PRO A 2 11.09 4.93 -25.62
N HIS A 3 10.33 3.91 -26.02
CA HIS A 3 9.21 4.05 -26.95
C HIS A 3 7.88 4.54 -26.34
N VAL A 4 7.79 4.73 -25.01
CA VAL A 4 6.54 5.17 -24.38
C VAL A 4 6.47 6.69 -24.37
N GLN A 5 5.29 7.26 -24.62
CA GLN A 5 5.07 8.72 -24.66
C GLN A 5 4.49 9.29 -23.36
N SER A 6 4.21 8.45 -22.38
CA SER A 6 3.76 8.85 -21.04
C SER A 6 4.90 8.81 -20.03
N VAL A 7 4.81 9.63 -19.00
CA VAL A 7 5.71 9.64 -17.84
C VAL A 7 4.87 9.63 -16.56
N THR A 8 5.37 8.94 -15.55
CA THR A 8 4.84 8.97 -14.19
C THR A 8 5.89 9.57 -13.28
N VAL A 9 5.47 10.53 -12.47
CA VAL A 9 6.24 11.01 -11.31
C VAL A 9 5.50 10.51 -10.08
N LEU A 10 6.23 9.85 -9.18
CA LEU A 10 5.74 9.35 -7.90
C LEU A 10 6.64 9.91 -6.81
N VAL A 11 6.04 10.50 -5.78
CA VAL A 11 6.72 10.87 -4.54
C VAL A 11 6.32 9.86 -3.48
N LEU A 12 7.30 9.16 -2.90
CA LEU A 12 7.12 8.23 -1.79
C LEU A 12 7.74 8.83 -0.54
N VAL A 13 6.95 9.00 0.51
CA VAL A 13 7.40 9.45 1.82
C VAL A 13 7.38 8.25 2.76
N GLY A 14 8.44 8.04 3.55
CA GLY A 14 8.49 7.07 4.65
C GLY A 14 7.62 7.50 5.83
N ALA A 15 6.33 7.66 5.57
CA ALA A 15 5.28 8.04 6.51
C ALA A 15 4.12 7.05 6.38
N GLY A 16 3.17 7.06 7.29
CA GLY A 16 2.07 6.09 7.28
C GLY A 16 1.56 5.82 8.68
N SER A 17 0.56 4.94 8.77
CA SER A 17 -0.13 4.69 10.05
C SER A 17 0.78 4.10 11.13
N ARG A 18 1.92 3.50 10.75
CA ARG A 18 2.90 3.01 11.72
C ARG A 18 3.59 4.12 12.52
N PHE A 19 3.67 5.32 11.95
CA PHE A 19 4.32 6.48 12.59
C PHE A 19 3.34 7.26 13.48
N GLU A 20 2.12 6.77 13.64
CA GLU A 20 1.08 7.41 14.44
C GLU A 20 1.05 6.85 15.87
N ASN A 21 0.83 7.76 16.82
CA ASN A 21 0.39 7.36 18.15
C ASN A 21 -1.15 7.24 18.20
N LYS A 22 -1.67 6.72 19.31
CA LYS A 22 -3.12 6.48 19.49
C LYS A 22 -3.99 7.73 19.30
N ARG A 23 -3.47 8.93 19.62
CA ARG A 23 -4.22 10.20 19.54
C ARG A 23 -4.44 10.65 18.09
N ILE A 24 -3.54 10.28 17.18
CA ILE A 24 -3.56 10.70 15.77
C ILE A 24 -3.68 9.49 14.83
N SER A 25 -4.20 8.36 15.33
CA SER A 25 -4.44 7.18 14.50
C SER A 25 -5.42 7.50 13.36
N GLY A 26 -5.01 7.25 12.12
CA GLY A 26 -5.71 7.63 10.90
C GLY A 26 -5.26 8.95 10.27
N LEU A 27 -4.32 9.69 10.88
CA LEU A 27 -3.88 11.00 10.40
C LEU A 27 -3.15 10.93 9.05
N SER A 28 -2.37 9.88 8.78
CA SER A 28 -1.62 9.71 7.53
C SER A 28 -2.56 9.60 6.35
N HIS A 29 -3.61 8.79 6.52
CA HIS A 29 -4.68 8.61 5.54
C HIS A 29 -5.50 9.90 5.39
N PHE A 30 -5.81 10.58 6.49
CA PHE A 30 -6.49 11.86 6.43
C PHE A 30 -5.64 12.93 5.71
N LEU A 31 -4.34 12.98 5.97
CA LEU A 31 -3.41 13.90 5.31
C LEU A 31 -3.39 13.64 3.80
N GLU A 32 -3.37 12.38 3.39
CA GLU A 32 -3.46 11.99 1.98
C GLU A 32 -4.68 12.61 1.29
N HIS A 33 -5.87 12.49 1.88
CA HIS A 33 -7.08 13.13 1.35
C HIS A 33 -6.96 14.66 1.30
N MET A 34 -6.39 15.24 2.35
CA MET A 34 -6.23 16.70 2.46
C MET A 34 -5.24 17.27 1.45
N ALA A 35 -4.26 16.49 0.98
CA ALA A 35 -3.27 16.92 -0.01
C ALA A 35 -3.91 17.35 -1.35
N PHE A 36 -5.13 16.89 -1.63
CA PHE A 36 -5.89 17.24 -2.83
C PHE A 36 -6.81 18.44 -2.65
N LYS A 37 -6.95 19.00 -1.44
CA LYS A 37 -7.98 20.03 -1.14
C LYS A 37 -7.53 21.46 -1.40
N GLY A 38 -6.27 21.66 -1.75
CA GLY A 38 -5.75 22.97 -2.16
C GLY A 38 -4.42 23.33 -1.51
N THR A 39 -3.62 24.06 -2.27
CA THR A 39 -2.30 24.55 -1.90
C THR A 39 -2.27 26.07 -1.89
N LYS A 40 -1.14 26.68 -1.54
CA LYS A 40 -0.96 28.14 -1.64
C LYS A 40 -1.03 28.64 -3.09
N ARG A 41 -0.53 27.86 -4.06
CA ARG A 41 -0.48 28.26 -5.48
C ARG A 41 -1.69 27.80 -6.28
N ARG A 42 -2.37 26.76 -5.82
CA ARG A 42 -3.59 26.18 -6.40
C ARG A 42 -4.63 26.09 -5.29
N PRO A 43 -5.31 27.20 -4.95
CA PRO A 43 -6.11 27.30 -3.74
C PRO A 43 -7.25 26.30 -3.59
N THR A 44 -7.72 25.67 -4.67
CA THR A 44 -8.87 24.77 -4.63
C THR A 44 -8.54 23.40 -5.20
N ALA A 45 -9.28 22.38 -4.74
CA ALA A 45 -9.22 21.03 -5.33
C ALA A 45 -9.48 21.05 -6.85
N LEU A 46 -10.41 21.91 -7.29
CA LEU A 46 -10.77 22.05 -8.70
C LEU A 46 -9.60 22.57 -9.56
N GLU A 47 -8.78 23.47 -9.03
CA GLU A 47 -7.60 23.96 -9.76
C GLU A 47 -6.53 22.90 -9.92
N ILE A 48 -6.33 22.06 -8.88
CA ILE A 48 -5.41 20.92 -8.95
C ILE A 48 -5.92 19.91 -9.99
N SER A 49 -7.19 19.49 -9.89
CA SER A 49 -7.75 18.48 -10.79
C SER A 49 -7.83 18.98 -12.24
N SER A 50 -8.32 20.20 -12.46
CA SER A 50 -8.47 20.77 -13.81
C SER A 50 -7.13 20.93 -14.53
N LEU A 51 -6.05 21.25 -13.81
CA LEU A 51 -4.72 21.35 -14.39
C LEU A 51 -4.20 19.99 -14.86
N ILE A 52 -4.38 18.94 -14.05
CA ILE A 52 -3.91 17.59 -14.38
C ILE A 52 -4.79 16.95 -15.46
N GLU A 53 -6.10 17.03 -15.31
CA GLU A 53 -7.06 16.46 -16.28
C GLU A 53 -7.00 17.22 -17.61
N GLY A 54 -6.79 18.53 -17.59
CA GLY A 54 -6.67 19.37 -18.79
C GLY A 54 -5.49 19.02 -19.69
N ILE A 55 -4.46 18.34 -19.15
CA ILE A 55 -3.34 17.78 -19.93
C ILE A 55 -3.50 16.28 -20.24
N GLY A 56 -4.68 15.71 -19.98
CA GLY A 56 -4.97 14.29 -20.11
C GLY A 56 -4.25 13.41 -19.10
N GLY A 57 -3.88 13.99 -17.95
CA GLY A 57 -3.20 13.28 -16.87
C GLY A 57 -4.15 12.56 -15.92
N GLU A 58 -3.64 11.54 -15.25
CA GLU A 58 -4.27 10.90 -14.10
C GLU A 58 -3.39 11.07 -12.86
N PHE A 59 -4.00 11.21 -11.69
CA PHE A 59 -3.29 11.40 -10.43
C PHE A 59 -4.02 10.66 -9.32
N ASN A 60 -3.27 10.19 -8.33
CA ASN A 60 -3.83 9.53 -7.17
C ASN A 60 -2.79 9.52 -6.03
N ALA A 61 -3.24 9.09 -4.86
CA ALA A 61 -2.38 8.79 -3.74
C ALA A 61 -2.80 7.49 -3.06
N TYR A 62 -1.96 7.03 -2.15
CA TYR A 62 -2.28 5.93 -1.26
C TYR A 62 -1.45 6.02 0.02
N THR A 63 -2.02 5.49 1.10
CA THR A 63 -1.36 5.37 2.39
C THR A 63 -1.26 3.90 2.80
N SER A 64 -0.09 3.51 3.29
CA SER A 64 0.17 2.19 3.87
C SER A 64 0.59 2.31 5.34
N LYS A 65 1.12 1.22 5.92
CA LYS A 65 1.72 1.24 7.25
C LYS A 65 3.03 2.03 7.25
N ASP A 66 3.91 1.75 6.28
CA ASP A 66 5.29 2.25 6.26
C ASP A 66 5.54 3.38 5.24
N GLN A 67 4.62 3.62 4.29
CA GLN A 67 4.80 4.64 3.24
C GLN A 67 3.47 5.30 2.81
N THR A 68 3.57 6.57 2.39
CA THR A 68 2.51 7.30 1.67
C THR A 68 3.05 7.72 0.31
N GLY A 69 2.29 7.44 -0.75
CA GLY A 69 2.68 7.72 -2.13
C GLY A 69 1.72 8.68 -2.82
N PHE A 70 2.25 9.67 -3.54
CA PHE A 70 1.49 10.59 -4.40
C PHE A 70 2.04 10.51 -5.82
N TYR A 71 1.21 10.26 -6.82
CA TYR A 71 1.67 10.18 -8.20
C TYR A 71 0.80 10.96 -9.17
N ILE A 72 1.45 11.40 -10.25
CA ILE A 72 0.79 11.93 -11.44
C ILE A 72 1.40 11.25 -12.66
N LYS A 73 0.56 10.86 -13.60
CA LYS A 73 0.94 10.27 -14.89
C LYS A 73 0.28 11.04 -16.02
N ALA A 74 1.08 11.47 -17.00
CA ALA A 74 0.60 12.21 -18.17
C ALA A 74 1.54 12.00 -19.36
N ALA A 75 1.30 12.70 -20.48
CA ALA A 75 2.25 12.75 -21.58
C ALA A 75 3.60 13.35 -21.13
N ASN A 76 4.71 12.78 -21.59
CA ASN A 76 6.07 13.13 -21.15
C ASN A 76 6.46 14.61 -21.33
N LYS A 77 5.89 15.29 -22.33
CA LYS A 77 6.05 16.73 -22.55
C LYS A 77 5.62 17.59 -21.35
N HIS A 78 4.77 17.06 -20.47
CA HIS A 78 4.27 17.74 -19.27
C HIS A 78 5.07 17.42 -17.99
N LEU A 79 6.20 16.73 -18.07
CA LEU A 79 7.01 16.36 -16.89
C LEU A 79 7.23 17.52 -15.90
N ALA A 80 7.50 18.73 -16.39
CA ALA A 80 7.69 19.90 -15.54
C ALA A 80 6.43 20.27 -14.74
N VAL A 81 5.24 20.10 -15.33
CA VAL A 81 3.94 20.33 -14.66
C VAL A 81 3.71 19.27 -13.58
N LEU A 82 4.06 18.02 -13.85
CA LEU A 82 3.88 16.92 -12.89
C LEU A 82 4.72 17.14 -11.63
N VAL A 83 6.00 17.46 -11.80
CA VAL A 83 6.91 17.75 -10.67
C VAL A 83 6.43 18.99 -9.91
N ASP A 84 6.04 20.05 -10.63
CA ASP A 84 5.50 21.28 -10.04
C ASP A 84 4.27 21.01 -9.15
N VAL A 85 3.27 20.31 -9.67
CA VAL A 85 2.02 20.03 -8.95
C VAL A 85 2.28 19.14 -7.73
N LEU A 86 3.04 18.06 -7.86
CA LEU A 86 3.37 17.19 -6.73
C LEU A 86 4.15 17.93 -5.64
N SER A 87 5.10 18.77 -6.02
CA SER A 87 5.89 19.56 -5.06
C SER A 87 5.01 20.56 -4.31
N ASP A 88 4.09 21.22 -5.01
CA ASP A 88 3.16 22.17 -4.41
C ASP A 88 2.16 21.48 -3.45
N MET A 89 1.64 20.31 -3.83
CA MET A 89 0.78 19.50 -2.96
C MET A 89 1.51 19.06 -1.68
N LEU A 90 2.78 18.66 -1.81
CA LEU A 90 3.57 18.17 -0.70
C LEU A 90 4.03 19.27 0.26
N LEU A 91 4.51 20.40 -0.28
CA LEU A 91 5.16 21.46 0.51
C LEU A 91 4.22 22.59 0.91
N HIS A 92 3.11 22.77 0.20
CA HIS A 92 2.31 24.00 0.29
C HIS A 92 0.80 23.72 0.43
N SER A 93 0.40 22.52 0.83
CA SER A 93 -0.98 22.22 1.24
C SER A 93 -1.44 23.14 2.38
N LYS A 94 -2.65 23.71 2.26
CA LYS A 94 -3.14 24.73 3.21
C LYS A 94 -3.70 24.14 4.50
N PHE A 95 -4.26 22.93 4.42
CA PHE A 95 -5.03 22.29 5.48
C PHE A 95 -6.08 23.24 6.05
N GLU A 96 -6.93 23.80 5.18
CA GLU A 96 -7.98 24.72 5.62
C GLU A 96 -9.00 24.01 6.50
N THR A 97 -9.37 24.63 7.62
CA THR A 97 -10.29 24.04 8.60
C THR A 97 -11.62 23.63 7.98
N VAL A 98 -12.14 24.42 7.03
CA VAL A 98 -13.39 24.09 6.32
C VAL A 98 -13.28 22.80 5.50
N GLU A 99 -12.14 22.57 4.85
CA GLU A 99 -11.88 21.35 4.08
C GLU A 99 -11.62 20.16 5.00
N ILE A 100 -10.93 20.37 6.14
CA ILE A 100 -10.75 19.34 7.17
C ILE A 100 -12.11 18.84 7.67
N GLU A 101 -13.04 19.74 8.02
CA GLU A 101 -14.35 19.31 8.51
C GLU A 101 -15.21 18.63 7.45
N ARG A 102 -15.10 19.05 6.18
CA ARG A 102 -15.76 18.36 5.05
C ARG A 102 -15.22 16.95 4.89
N GLU A 103 -13.90 16.83 4.84
CA GLU A 103 -13.23 15.56 4.54
C GLU A 103 -13.30 14.57 5.71
N ARG A 104 -13.40 15.07 6.94
CA ARG A 104 -13.71 14.26 8.13
C ARG A 104 -14.97 13.43 7.94
N GLY A 105 -16.02 14.01 7.35
CA GLY A 105 -17.26 13.30 7.04
C GLY A 105 -17.05 12.19 6.00
N VAL A 106 -16.29 12.49 4.94
CA VAL A 106 -15.96 11.52 3.88
C VAL A 106 -15.21 10.32 4.45
N ILE A 107 -14.20 10.54 5.28
CA ILE A 107 -13.41 9.47 5.90
C ILE A 107 -14.25 8.64 6.87
N ILE A 108 -15.17 9.25 7.62
CA ILE A 108 -16.09 8.49 8.49
C ILE A 108 -16.99 7.56 7.66
N GLU A 109 -17.48 8.01 6.50
CA GLU A 109 -18.26 7.16 5.60
C GLU A 109 -17.42 6.07 4.94
N GLU A 110 -16.14 6.33 4.65
CA GLU A 110 -15.22 5.32 4.18
C GLU A 110 -14.96 4.23 5.24
N ILE A 111 -14.79 4.62 6.51
CA ILE A 111 -14.70 3.68 7.63
C ILE A 111 -15.99 2.86 7.73
N ASN A 112 -17.17 3.47 7.57
CA ASN A 112 -18.45 2.73 7.52
C ASN A 112 -18.46 1.69 6.41
N LEU A 113 -18.02 2.08 5.21
CA LEU A 113 -17.93 1.19 4.06
C LEU A 113 -17.02 -0.02 4.35
N TYR A 114 -15.89 0.19 5.03
CA TYR A 114 -14.98 -0.89 5.41
C TYR A 114 -15.58 -1.81 6.47
N GLU A 115 -16.25 -1.25 7.48
CA GLU A 115 -17.03 -2.04 8.44
C GLU A 115 -18.09 -2.89 7.75
N ASP A 116 -18.78 -2.34 6.74
CA ASP A 116 -19.82 -3.01 5.97
C ASP A 116 -19.31 -3.88 4.82
N THR A 117 -17.99 -4.03 4.69
CA THR A 117 -17.34 -4.94 3.73
C THR A 117 -16.55 -6.03 4.48
N PRO A 118 -17.21 -7.08 5.01
CA PRO A 118 -16.58 -8.13 5.81
C PRO A 118 -15.35 -8.82 5.16
N SER A 119 -15.38 -9.00 3.84
CA SER A 119 -14.27 -9.57 3.06
C SER A 119 -12.99 -8.71 3.08
N ARG A 120 -13.13 -7.40 3.28
CA ARG A 120 -12.04 -6.46 3.51
C ARG A 120 -11.68 -6.43 4.99
N LYS A 121 -12.69 -6.25 5.85
CA LYS A 121 -12.54 -6.10 7.30
C LYS A 121 -11.77 -7.22 7.97
N ILE A 122 -11.86 -8.44 7.44
CA ILE A 122 -11.12 -9.60 7.95
C ILE A 122 -9.59 -9.40 7.92
N GLY A 123 -9.06 -8.62 6.98
CA GLY A 123 -7.63 -8.27 6.93
C GLY A 123 -7.22 -7.43 8.13
N GLU A 124 -8.01 -6.41 8.46
CA GLU A 124 -7.77 -5.55 9.64
C GLU A 124 -7.87 -6.35 10.94
N ILE A 125 -8.90 -7.20 11.07
CA ILE A 125 -9.07 -8.08 12.24
C ILE A 125 -7.86 -9.01 12.40
N TYR A 126 -7.32 -9.52 11.28
CA TYR A 126 -6.15 -10.38 11.28
C TYR A 126 -4.88 -9.64 11.71
N GLU A 127 -4.62 -8.44 11.18
CA GLU A 127 -3.47 -7.63 11.60
C GLU A 127 -3.57 -7.19 13.07
N GLU A 128 -4.76 -6.84 13.55
CA GLU A 128 -4.98 -6.50 14.96
C GLU A 128 -4.69 -7.71 15.86
N LEU A 129 -5.07 -8.92 15.44
CA LEU A 129 -4.72 -10.16 16.15
C LEU A 129 -3.20 -10.41 16.11
N LEU A 130 -2.57 -10.21 14.96
CA LEU A 130 -1.18 -10.54 14.70
C LEU A 130 -0.20 -9.58 15.40
N TYR A 131 -0.55 -8.31 15.48
CA TYR A 131 0.32 -7.25 16.00
C TYR A 131 -0.18 -6.61 17.29
N GLY A 132 -1.41 -6.90 17.73
CA GLY A 132 -1.97 -6.40 18.99
C GLY A 132 -2.06 -4.87 19.04
N ASP A 133 -1.92 -4.31 20.24
CA ASP A 133 -1.94 -2.86 20.46
C ASP A 133 -0.59 -2.21 20.13
N THR A 134 -0.18 -2.32 18.86
CA THR A 134 1.01 -1.69 18.29
C THR A 134 0.60 -0.87 17.07
N PRO A 135 1.44 0.07 16.57
CA PRO A 135 1.10 0.84 15.38
C PRO A 135 0.77 -0.04 14.15
N LEU A 136 1.45 -1.18 13.97
CA LEU A 136 1.15 -2.12 12.88
C LEU A 136 -0.23 -2.78 13.02
N GLY A 137 -0.73 -2.99 14.24
CA GLY A 137 -2.06 -3.58 14.48
C GLY A 137 -3.23 -2.59 14.39
N ARG A 138 -2.97 -1.29 14.16
CA ARG A 138 -4.01 -0.27 14.00
C ARG A 138 -4.41 -0.13 12.55
N ASP A 139 -5.70 0.05 12.30
CA ASP A 139 -6.18 0.29 10.94
C ASP A 139 -5.64 1.61 10.37
N ILE A 140 -5.41 1.63 9.05
CA ILE A 140 -4.84 2.78 8.33
C ILE A 140 -5.80 3.97 8.34
N ALA A 141 -7.11 3.73 8.21
CA ALA A 141 -8.12 4.79 8.27
C ALA A 141 -8.37 5.27 9.71
N GLY A 142 -7.84 4.55 10.71
CA GLY A 142 -8.01 4.86 12.12
C GLY A 142 -9.41 4.48 12.62
N LYS A 143 -9.88 5.22 13.64
CA LYS A 143 -11.20 5.01 14.23
C LYS A 143 -11.99 6.30 14.21
N LYS A 144 -13.32 6.23 14.10
CA LYS A 144 -14.21 7.40 14.11
C LYS A 144 -13.95 8.32 15.31
N GLU A 145 -13.66 7.76 16.48
CA GLU A 145 -13.40 8.53 17.70
C GLU A 145 -12.11 9.33 17.61
N THR A 146 -11.10 8.83 16.89
CA THR A 146 -9.82 9.51 16.69
C THR A 146 -9.93 10.50 15.53
N ILE A 147 -10.53 10.08 14.42
CA ILE A 147 -10.78 10.93 13.26
C ILE A 147 -11.63 12.13 13.64
N SER A 148 -12.60 12.03 14.56
CA SER A 148 -13.39 13.18 15.00
C SER A 148 -12.62 14.23 15.81
N LYS A 149 -11.42 13.90 16.33
CA LYS A 149 -10.63 14.75 17.23
C LYS A 149 -9.37 15.34 16.59
N ILE A 150 -8.97 14.84 15.42
CA ILE A 150 -7.81 15.35 14.69
C ILE A 150 -8.01 16.82 14.31
N LYS A 151 -7.01 17.65 14.61
CA LYS A 151 -6.99 19.10 14.35
C LYS A 151 -5.94 19.47 13.32
N ARG A 152 -6.04 20.68 12.79
CA ARG A 152 -5.09 21.23 11.81
C ARG A 152 -3.64 21.16 12.27
N GLU A 153 -3.39 21.45 13.55
CA GLU A 153 -2.06 21.45 14.15
C GLU A 153 -1.42 20.05 14.08
N ASP A 154 -2.23 18.99 14.18
CA ASP A 154 -1.75 17.61 14.10
C ASP A 154 -1.15 17.30 12.74
N PHE A 155 -1.76 17.80 11.65
CA PHE A 155 -1.21 17.66 10.29
C PHE A 155 0.12 18.38 10.16
N LEU A 156 0.21 19.61 10.67
CA LEU A 156 1.42 20.43 10.58
C LEU A 156 2.58 19.80 11.36
N ASP A 157 2.31 19.31 12.57
CA ASP A 157 3.30 18.62 13.39
C ASP A 157 3.74 17.29 12.75
N TYR A 158 2.81 16.52 12.19
CA TYR A 158 3.10 15.26 11.51
C TYR A 158 3.93 15.46 10.25
N ILE A 159 3.60 16.46 9.43
CA ILE A 159 4.37 16.84 8.24
C ILE A 159 5.77 17.27 8.64
N LYS A 160 5.89 18.17 9.62
CA LYS A 160 7.19 18.64 10.10
C LYS A 160 8.09 17.49 10.59
N GLY A 161 7.50 16.46 11.20
CA GLY A 161 8.24 15.33 11.76
C GLY A 161 8.67 14.26 10.75
N LEU A 162 7.98 14.11 9.62
CA LEU A 162 8.18 12.98 8.68
C LEU A 162 8.41 13.38 7.23
N TYR A 163 7.88 14.52 6.78
CA TYR A 163 7.93 14.95 5.39
C TYR A 163 9.17 15.84 5.18
N ALA A 164 10.28 15.18 4.89
CA ALA A 164 11.57 15.80 4.57
C ALA A 164 12.27 15.10 3.41
N PRO A 165 13.27 15.74 2.78
CA PRO A 165 14.02 15.16 1.67
C PRO A 165 14.66 13.81 2.01
N GLU A 166 15.25 13.65 3.19
CA GLU A 166 15.92 12.39 3.58
C GLU A 166 14.96 11.21 3.80
N ASN A 167 13.69 11.48 4.05
CA ASN A 167 12.64 10.47 4.20
C ASN A 167 11.76 10.35 2.96
N THR A 168 12.20 10.89 1.81
CA THR A 168 11.40 10.94 0.58
C THR A 168 12.19 10.44 -0.62
N VAL A 169 11.52 9.66 -1.47
CA VAL A 169 12.05 9.22 -2.77
C VAL A 169 11.16 9.75 -3.88
N VAL A 170 11.76 10.44 -4.85
CA VAL A 170 11.09 10.83 -6.09
C VAL A 170 11.44 9.82 -7.19
N VAL A 171 10.43 9.14 -7.72
CA VAL A 171 10.55 8.17 -8.79
C VAL A 171 9.99 8.78 -10.06
N VAL A 172 10.80 8.81 -11.12
CA VAL A 172 10.36 9.20 -12.46
C VAL A 172 10.53 8.00 -13.38
N ALA A 173 9.43 7.53 -13.98
CA ALA A 173 9.44 6.36 -14.87
C ALA A 173 8.62 6.62 -16.14
N GLY A 174 9.07 6.11 -17.28
CA GLY A 174 8.36 6.19 -18.56
C GLY A 174 9.22 6.78 -19.69
N GLY A 175 8.60 7.60 -20.52
CA GLY A 175 9.11 8.22 -21.74
C GLY A 175 10.07 9.37 -21.47
N ILE A 176 11.11 9.09 -20.71
CA ILE A 176 12.08 10.07 -20.21
C ILE A 176 13.18 10.36 -21.24
N SER A 177 13.33 9.51 -22.25
CA SER A 177 14.28 9.73 -23.34
C SER A 177 13.77 10.80 -24.30
N ASP A 178 14.60 11.80 -24.60
CA ASP A 178 14.32 12.80 -25.62
C ASP A 178 14.13 12.13 -27.00
N PHE A 179 12.88 12.11 -27.48
CA PHE A 179 12.58 11.78 -28.88
C PHE A 179 12.72 13.07 -29.72
N GLY A 180 13.96 13.49 -29.93
CA GLY A 180 14.25 14.67 -30.74
C GLY A 180 15.73 14.98 -30.78
N LEU A 181 16.38 14.53 -31.85
CA LEU A 181 17.79 14.76 -32.22
C LEU A 181 18.81 14.01 -31.34
N LEU A 182 19.44 13.00 -31.96
CA LEU A 182 20.76 12.44 -31.63
C LEU A 182 21.11 12.38 -30.14
N ALA A 183 20.80 11.24 -29.49
CA ALA A 183 21.57 10.68 -28.39
C ALA A 183 22.27 11.69 -27.46
N LEU A 184 21.54 12.69 -26.94
CA LEU A 184 21.98 13.39 -25.76
C LEU A 184 21.93 12.34 -24.65
N SER A 185 23.12 11.87 -24.29
CA SER A 185 23.39 10.76 -23.37
C SER A 185 22.46 10.72 -22.16
N LYS A 186 22.28 9.55 -21.51
CA LYS A 186 21.51 9.39 -20.25
C LYS A 186 21.70 10.55 -19.27
N PHE A 187 22.91 11.10 -19.21
CA PHE A 187 23.31 12.28 -18.45
C PHE A 187 22.44 13.53 -18.68
N SER A 188 21.98 13.80 -19.91
CA SER A 188 21.12 14.95 -20.24
C SER A 188 19.72 14.80 -19.64
N CYS A 189 19.15 13.59 -19.70
CA CYS A 189 17.85 13.29 -19.12
C CYS A 189 17.90 13.33 -17.59
N GLU A 190 18.92 12.72 -16.99
CA GLU A 190 19.17 12.75 -15.55
C GLU A 190 19.37 14.18 -15.05
N LYS A 191 20.16 14.99 -15.74
CA LYS A 191 20.35 16.41 -15.41
C LYS A 191 19.04 17.19 -15.49
N ARG A 192 18.27 17.04 -16.56
CA ARG A 192 16.96 17.71 -16.69
C ARG A 192 16.01 17.35 -15.54
N ILE A 193 15.95 16.08 -15.15
CA ILE A 193 15.14 15.65 -14.01
C ILE A 193 15.68 16.25 -12.70
N SER A 194 16.99 16.19 -12.50
CA SER A 194 17.65 16.77 -11.32
C SER A 194 17.41 18.27 -11.21
N ASP A 195 17.48 19.02 -12.32
CA ASP A 195 17.23 20.46 -12.36
C ASP A 195 15.76 20.76 -12.04
N LEU A 196 14.81 19.95 -12.53
CA LEU A 196 13.39 20.09 -12.20
C LEU A 196 13.10 19.79 -10.73
N ILE A 197 13.66 18.71 -10.19
CA ILE A 197 13.51 18.36 -8.77
C ILE A 197 14.17 19.44 -7.90
N GLY A 198 15.40 19.85 -8.22
CA GLY A 198 16.10 20.92 -7.50
C GLY A 198 15.36 22.25 -7.55
N LYS A 199 14.72 22.58 -8.67
CA LYS A 199 13.90 23.80 -8.79
C LYS A 199 12.70 23.80 -7.84
N TRP A 200 12.01 22.67 -7.68
CA TRP A 200 10.73 22.63 -6.96
C TRP A 200 10.81 22.08 -5.53
N LEU A 201 11.84 21.29 -5.24
CA LEU A 201 12.06 20.64 -3.94
C LEU A 201 13.42 21.01 -3.31
N GLY A 202 14.23 21.86 -3.97
CA GLY A 202 15.58 22.20 -3.49
C GLY A 202 15.59 22.99 -2.18
N ASP A 203 14.55 23.78 -1.91
CA ASP A 203 14.39 24.54 -0.66
C ASP A 203 13.62 23.77 0.41
N TRP A 204 13.41 22.46 0.22
CA TRP A 204 12.69 21.65 1.20
C TRP A 204 13.54 21.43 2.45
N GLU A 205 13.11 22.03 3.55
CA GLU A 205 13.77 21.91 4.85
C GLU A 205 13.85 20.45 5.32
N ASN A 206 15.04 20.08 5.80
CA ASN A 206 15.30 18.75 6.33
C ASN A 206 15.29 18.76 7.87
N ASN A 207 14.09 18.73 8.43
CA ASN A 207 13.86 18.79 9.88
C ASN A 207 13.26 17.49 10.46
N ALA A 208 13.12 16.45 9.64
CA ALA A 208 12.37 15.28 10.05
C ALA A 208 13.19 14.42 11.04
N THR A 209 12.49 13.87 12.01
CA THR A 209 13.05 13.01 13.07
C THR A 209 12.20 11.75 13.11
N TRP A 210 12.20 11.00 12.01
CA TRP A 210 11.35 9.83 11.88
C TRP A 210 12.01 8.64 12.57
N HIS A 211 11.23 8.00 13.44
CA HIS A 211 11.55 6.73 14.04
C HIS A 211 10.27 5.90 14.04
N TYR A 212 10.40 4.60 13.84
CA TYR A 212 9.31 3.68 14.06
C TYR A 212 9.74 2.64 15.09
N ASP A 213 8.83 2.30 15.99
CA ASP A 213 9.06 1.23 16.94
C ASP A 213 9.13 -0.10 16.17
N LYS A 214 10.24 -0.82 16.38
CA LYS A 214 10.37 -2.16 15.83
C LYS A 214 9.36 -3.08 16.48
N MET A 215 8.69 -3.88 15.67
CA MET A 215 7.72 -4.84 16.15
C MET A 215 8.45 -5.98 16.87
N SER A 216 8.05 -6.23 18.12
CA SER A 216 8.52 -7.36 18.90
C SER A 216 7.47 -8.45 18.87
N ASP A 217 7.77 -9.56 18.19
CA ASP A 217 6.89 -10.72 18.21
C ASP A 217 7.00 -11.43 19.57
N LYS A 218 5.89 -11.42 20.31
CA LYS A 218 5.76 -12.09 21.61
C LYS A 218 4.82 -13.29 21.54
N GLN A 219 4.35 -13.67 20.36
CA GLN A 219 3.41 -14.77 20.19
C GLN A 219 4.12 -16.10 20.42
N ASN A 220 3.71 -16.85 21.45
CA ASN A 220 4.28 -18.14 21.82
C ASN A 220 3.32 -19.33 21.64
N LYS A 221 2.07 -19.07 21.24
CA LYS A 221 1.04 -20.06 20.94
C LYS A 221 0.10 -19.54 19.83
N PRO A 222 -0.63 -20.41 19.11
CA PRO A 222 -1.65 -19.96 18.18
C PRO A 222 -2.68 -19.05 18.86
N ALA A 223 -3.08 -17.99 18.16
CA ALA A 223 -4.09 -17.05 18.61
C ALA A 223 -5.26 -17.05 17.63
N ALA A 224 -6.46 -16.80 18.14
CA ALA A 224 -7.68 -16.72 17.35
C ALA A 224 -8.54 -15.56 17.83
N LYS A 225 -9.17 -14.85 16.89
CA LYS A 225 -10.14 -13.79 17.15
C LYS A 225 -11.37 -14.03 16.29
N ILE A 226 -12.53 -14.08 16.93
CA ILE A 226 -13.83 -14.25 16.27
C ILE A 226 -14.62 -12.98 16.51
N VAL A 227 -15.09 -12.37 15.41
CA VAL A 227 -15.96 -11.20 15.45
C VAL A 227 -17.30 -11.61 14.88
N TYR A 228 -18.35 -11.50 15.69
CA TYR A 228 -19.70 -11.82 15.27
C TYR A 228 -20.32 -10.63 14.53
N LYS A 229 -20.69 -10.84 13.27
CA LYS A 229 -21.48 -9.90 12.46
C LYS A 229 -22.49 -10.69 11.63
N LYS A 230 -23.73 -10.20 11.54
CA LYS A 230 -24.77 -10.81 10.71
C LYS A 230 -24.38 -10.66 9.23
N THR A 231 -24.00 -11.76 8.61
CA THR A 231 -23.49 -11.85 7.24
C THR A 231 -23.92 -13.19 6.63
N GLU A 232 -23.98 -13.27 5.30
CA GLU A 232 -24.32 -14.53 4.59
C GLU A 232 -23.14 -15.51 4.53
N GLN A 233 -21.91 -15.00 4.64
CA GLN A 233 -20.68 -15.79 4.59
C GLN A 233 -19.81 -15.53 5.81
N ALA A 234 -19.10 -16.55 6.27
CA ALA A 234 -17.98 -16.37 7.18
C ALA A 234 -16.75 -15.95 6.37
N HIS A 235 -16.09 -14.88 6.81
CA HIS A 235 -14.81 -14.46 6.28
C HIS A 235 -13.72 -14.82 7.27
N LEU A 236 -12.70 -15.52 6.79
CA LEU A 236 -11.59 -15.99 7.61
C LEU A 236 -10.25 -15.56 7.02
N ALA A 237 -9.30 -15.30 7.91
CA ALA A 237 -7.90 -15.10 7.61
C ALA A 237 -7.08 -16.05 8.50
N LEU A 238 -6.28 -16.89 7.86
CA LEU A 238 -5.41 -17.85 8.53
C LEU A 238 -4.00 -17.63 8.02
N GLY A 239 -3.06 -17.34 8.90
CA GLY A 239 -1.71 -17.04 8.49
C GLY A 239 -0.67 -17.26 9.58
N VAL A 240 0.58 -17.11 9.17
CA VAL A 240 1.78 -17.30 9.99
C VAL A 240 2.71 -16.10 9.83
N ARG A 241 3.65 -15.95 10.76
CA ARG A 241 4.75 -14.99 10.61
C ARG A 241 5.53 -15.29 9.33
N GLY A 242 6.01 -14.23 8.71
CA GLY A 242 6.78 -14.25 7.49
C GLY A 242 8.00 -13.37 7.61
N TYR A 243 8.62 -13.11 6.47
CA TYR A 243 9.85 -12.35 6.42
C TYR A 243 9.59 -10.85 6.27
N ASN A 244 10.49 -10.02 6.79
CA ASN A 244 10.44 -8.59 6.55
C ASN A 244 10.88 -8.21 5.13
N LEU A 245 10.69 -6.94 4.77
CA LEU A 245 10.95 -6.39 3.44
C LEU A 245 12.40 -6.57 2.99
N PHE A 246 13.36 -6.67 3.91
CA PHE A 246 14.79 -6.75 3.57
C PHE A 246 15.37 -8.17 3.64
N HIS A 247 14.60 -9.14 4.11
CA HIS A 247 15.06 -10.52 4.25
C HIS A 247 15.28 -11.19 2.88
N PRO A 248 16.34 -11.99 2.67
CA PRO A 248 16.60 -12.66 1.39
C PRO A 248 15.52 -13.70 1.03
N ASP A 249 15.00 -14.44 2.02
CA ASP A 249 14.00 -15.49 1.78
C ASP A 249 12.59 -14.96 1.48
N ARG A 250 12.36 -13.64 1.44
CA ARG A 250 11.07 -13.05 1.07
C ARG A 250 10.62 -13.49 -0.33
N TYR A 251 11.57 -13.69 -1.24
CA TYR A 251 11.29 -14.18 -2.60
C TYR A 251 10.85 -15.65 -2.59
N GLY A 252 11.50 -16.48 -1.75
CA GLY A 252 11.05 -17.86 -1.50
C GLY A 252 9.62 -17.89 -0.96
N LEU A 253 9.31 -17.01 0.01
CA LEU A 253 7.96 -16.88 0.54
C LEU A 253 6.93 -16.40 -0.51
N ALA A 254 7.32 -15.51 -1.42
CA ALA A 254 6.45 -15.08 -2.52
C ALA A 254 6.11 -16.21 -3.49
N VAL A 255 7.09 -17.08 -3.81
CA VAL A 255 6.86 -18.30 -4.60
C VAL A 255 5.93 -19.27 -3.84
N LEU A 256 6.18 -19.50 -2.55
CA LEU A 256 5.33 -20.32 -1.70
C LEU A 256 3.88 -19.79 -1.69
N SER A 257 3.69 -18.50 -1.46
CA SER A 257 2.37 -17.86 -1.49
C SER A 257 1.66 -18.06 -2.82
N THR A 258 2.41 -18.00 -3.93
CA THR A 258 1.85 -18.22 -5.28
C THR A 258 1.36 -19.66 -5.46
N ILE A 259 2.12 -20.65 -4.99
CA ILE A 259 1.77 -22.07 -5.05
C ILE A 259 0.60 -22.40 -4.14
N LEU A 260 0.55 -21.78 -2.95
CA LEU A 260 -0.51 -21.97 -1.98
C LEU A 260 -1.84 -21.39 -2.50
N GLY A 261 -1.86 -20.11 -2.85
CA GLY A 261 -3.10 -19.37 -3.07
C GLY A 261 -3.03 -18.29 -4.16
N GLY A 262 -2.01 -18.29 -5.02
CA GLY A 262 -1.79 -17.19 -5.96
C GLY A 262 -2.77 -17.11 -7.12
N GLY A 263 -3.41 -18.22 -7.53
CA GLY A 263 -4.28 -18.27 -8.69
C GLY A 263 -5.02 -19.60 -8.85
N MET A 264 -5.68 -19.81 -10.00
CA MET A 264 -6.58 -20.96 -10.21
C MET A 264 -5.88 -22.33 -10.14
N SER A 265 -4.59 -22.38 -10.47
CA SER A 265 -3.79 -23.61 -10.36
C SER A 265 -3.19 -23.84 -8.97
N SER A 266 -3.46 -22.96 -8.00
CA SER A 266 -2.87 -23.05 -6.66
C SER A 266 -3.55 -24.14 -5.83
N ARG A 267 -2.84 -24.61 -4.80
CA ARG A 267 -3.33 -25.67 -3.90
C ARG A 267 -4.68 -25.33 -3.29
N LEU A 268 -4.81 -24.14 -2.71
CA LEU A 268 -6.05 -23.72 -2.06
C LEU A 268 -7.20 -23.54 -3.05
N PHE A 269 -6.94 -22.99 -4.24
CA PHE A 269 -7.99 -22.87 -5.25
C PHE A 269 -8.52 -24.25 -5.64
N ILE A 270 -7.64 -25.22 -5.88
CA ILE A 270 -8.05 -26.58 -6.25
C ILE A 270 -8.74 -27.29 -5.08
N GLN A 271 -8.18 -27.25 -3.88
CA GLN A 271 -8.66 -28.06 -2.76
C GLN A 271 -9.90 -27.47 -2.07
N VAL A 272 -9.94 -26.15 -1.88
CA VAL A 272 -11.02 -25.48 -1.13
C VAL A 272 -12.16 -25.09 -2.07
N ARG A 273 -11.85 -24.53 -3.25
CA ARG A 273 -12.86 -24.01 -4.18
C ARG A 273 -13.29 -25.05 -5.22
N GLU A 274 -12.37 -25.56 -6.03
CA GLU A 274 -12.72 -26.41 -7.19
C GLU A 274 -13.28 -27.79 -6.78
N ARG A 275 -12.55 -28.52 -5.92
CA ARG A 275 -12.91 -29.90 -5.57
C ARG A 275 -14.03 -30.00 -4.53
N ARG A 276 -14.13 -29.02 -3.63
CA ARG A 276 -15.03 -29.08 -2.46
C ARG A 276 -16.12 -28.01 -2.45
N GLY A 277 -16.02 -26.95 -3.26
CA GLY A 277 -17.03 -25.89 -3.28
C GLY A 277 -17.26 -25.23 -1.91
N LEU A 278 -16.20 -25.09 -1.10
CA LEU A 278 -16.31 -24.52 0.26
C LEU A 278 -16.32 -22.99 0.26
N ALA A 279 -15.62 -22.39 -0.70
CA ALA A 279 -15.36 -20.95 -0.71
C ALA A 279 -15.71 -20.30 -2.04
N TYR A 280 -16.29 -19.11 -1.97
CA TYR A 280 -16.49 -18.25 -3.15
C TYR A 280 -15.15 -17.67 -3.64
N TYR A 281 -14.34 -17.19 -2.70
CA TYR A 281 -12.97 -16.78 -2.93
C TYR A 281 -12.04 -17.47 -1.93
N VAL A 282 -10.84 -17.81 -2.40
CA VAL A 282 -9.73 -18.27 -1.57
C VAL A 282 -8.42 -17.87 -2.24
N TYR A 283 -7.51 -17.27 -1.48
CA TYR A 283 -6.19 -16.89 -1.97
C TYR A 283 -5.20 -16.75 -0.82
N SER A 284 -3.92 -16.62 -1.17
CA SER A 284 -2.83 -16.38 -0.23
C SER A 284 -1.96 -15.25 -0.71
N MET A 285 -1.43 -14.48 0.23
CA MET A 285 -0.48 -13.41 -0.02
C MET A 285 0.57 -13.38 1.07
N ALA A 286 1.78 -12.99 0.69
CA ALA A 286 2.85 -12.64 1.61
C ALA A 286 2.94 -11.11 1.66
N GLU A 287 2.88 -10.55 2.87
CA GLU A 287 3.05 -9.13 3.11
C GLU A 287 4.32 -8.89 3.91
N HIS A 288 5.01 -7.81 3.55
CA HIS A 288 6.32 -7.48 4.07
C HIS A 288 6.34 -6.01 4.50
N TYR A 289 6.62 -5.77 5.77
CA TYR A 289 6.88 -4.45 6.34
C TYR A 289 8.38 -4.29 6.60
N ALA A 290 8.80 -3.10 7.00
CA ALA A 290 10.21 -2.77 7.17
C ALA A 290 11.01 -3.75 8.05
N ASP A 291 10.39 -4.34 9.07
CA ASP A 291 11.05 -5.20 10.07
C ASP A 291 10.32 -6.51 10.39
N VAL A 292 9.08 -6.69 9.92
CA VAL A 292 8.29 -7.92 10.06
C VAL A 292 7.51 -8.23 8.78
N GLY A 293 6.93 -9.42 8.69
CA GLY A 293 5.98 -9.75 7.63
C GLY A 293 5.13 -10.96 8.01
N HIS A 294 4.24 -11.36 7.12
CA HIS A 294 3.36 -12.50 7.32
C HIS A 294 2.94 -13.16 6.00
N LEU A 295 2.55 -14.43 6.08
CA LEU A 295 1.86 -15.15 5.02
C LEU A 295 0.44 -15.41 5.51
N VAL A 296 -0.55 -15.02 4.74
CA VAL A 296 -1.96 -15.18 5.11
C VAL A 296 -2.77 -15.74 3.95
N SER A 297 -3.69 -16.64 4.27
CA SER A 297 -4.74 -17.13 3.39
C SER A 297 -6.08 -16.57 3.83
N ARG A 298 -6.81 -15.99 2.88
CA ARG A 298 -8.15 -15.45 3.10
C ARG A 298 -9.20 -16.23 2.32
N ALA A 299 -10.36 -16.44 2.93
CA ALA A 299 -11.48 -17.10 2.28
C ALA A 299 -12.83 -16.55 2.74
N GLY A 300 -13.81 -16.56 1.83
CA GLY A 300 -15.23 -16.35 2.13
C GLY A 300 -15.99 -17.65 1.90
N VAL A 301 -16.60 -18.18 2.96
CA VAL A 301 -17.19 -19.53 3.00
C VAL A 301 -18.62 -19.50 3.55
N ASP A 302 -19.43 -20.50 3.20
CA ASP A 302 -20.73 -20.69 3.83
C ASP A 302 -20.55 -20.92 5.34
N LEU A 303 -21.43 -20.34 6.17
CA LEU A 303 -21.34 -20.44 7.64
C LEU A 303 -21.24 -21.88 8.13
N ASN A 304 -21.97 -22.81 7.49
CA ASN A 304 -22.00 -24.23 7.86
C ASN A 304 -20.76 -25.02 7.39
N LYS A 305 -19.86 -24.41 6.61
CA LYS A 305 -18.66 -25.06 6.04
C LYS A 305 -17.35 -24.51 6.61
N ILE A 306 -17.42 -23.59 7.58
CA ILE A 306 -16.25 -22.88 8.10
C ILE A 306 -15.21 -23.82 8.72
N GLU A 307 -15.65 -24.81 9.50
CA GLU A 307 -14.74 -25.77 10.16
C GLU A 307 -14.00 -26.63 9.14
N GLU A 308 -14.71 -27.13 8.12
CA GLU A 308 -14.09 -27.89 7.03
C GLU A 308 -13.09 -27.03 6.25
N ALA A 309 -13.45 -25.79 5.93
CA ALA A 309 -12.57 -24.88 5.20
C ALA A 309 -11.27 -24.59 5.98
N ILE A 310 -11.37 -24.31 7.29
CA ILE A 310 -10.19 -24.10 8.14
C ILE A 310 -9.30 -25.34 8.15
N LYS A 311 -9.88 -26.53 8.29
CA LYS A 311 -9.15 -27.80 8.28
C LYS A 311 -8.40 -28.00 6.97
N VAL A 312 -9.06 -27.83 5.82
CA VAL A 312 -8.44 -28.02 4.50
C VAL A 312 -7.34 -26.98 4.25
N ILE A 313 -7.54 -25.73 4.68
CA ILE A 313 -6.51 -24.69 4.56
C ILE A 313 -5.28 -25.09 5.40
N LEU A 314 -5.47 -25.49 6.66
CA LEU A 314 -4.37 -25.94 7.53
C LEU A 314 -3.63 -27.15 6.95
N GLU A 315 -4.35 -28.13 6.39
CA GLU A 315 -3.74 -29.29 5.73
C GLU A 315 -2.82 -28.88 4.57
N GLU A 316 -3.19 -27.88 3.78
CA GLU A 316 -2.33 -27.39 2.70
C GLU A 316 -1.12 -26.60 3.21
N TYR A 317 -1.24 -25.87 4.34
CA TYR A 317 -0.08 -25.27 5.02
C TYR A 317 0.90 -26.36 5.49
N TRP A 318 0.42 -27.41 6.16
CA TRP A 318 1.26 -28.51 6.63
C TRP A 318 1.95 -29.26 5.48
N LYS A 319 1.21 -29.58 4.41
CA LYS A 319 1.80 -30.20 3.21
C LYS A 319 2.91 -29.35 2.60
N MET A 320 2.77 -28.03 2.63
CA MET A 320 3.81 -27.13 2.15
C MET A 320 5.03 -27.06 3.06
N ALA A 321 4.85 -27.23 4.37
CA ALA A 321 5.95 -27.27 5.34
C ALA A 321 6.72 -28.60 5.30
N GLU A 322 6.02 -29.72 5.07
CA GLU A 322 6.58 -31.07 5.20
C GLU A 322 7.04 -31.69 3.87
N THR A 323 6.49 -31.23 2.74
CA THR A 323 6.76 -31.83 1.43
C THR A 323 7.49 -30.86 0.52
N ALA A 324 8.65 -31.28 0.00
CA ALA A 324 9.38 -30.52 -1.00
C ALA A 324 8.53 -30.27 -2.25
N ILE A 325 8.61 -29.05 -2.78
CA ILE A 325 7.86 -28.65 -3.96
C ILE A 325 8.55 -29.21 -5.20
N THR A 326 7.80 -29.97 -6.00
CA THR A 326 8.31 -30.50 -7.28
C THR A 326 8.32 -29.40 -8.35
N PRO A 327 9.22 -29.48 -9.36
CA PRO A 327 9.31 -28.47 -10.43
C PRO A 327 7.99 -28.20 -11.16
N ARG A 328 7.15 -29.23 -11.32
CA ARG A 328 5.81 -29.10 -11.94
C ARG A 328 4.84 -28.26 -11.11
N GLY A 329 5.01 -28.24 -9.78
CA GLY A 329 4.22 -27.39 -8.86
C GLY A 329 4.56 -25.90 -8.95
N CYS A 330 5.76 -25.54 -9.45
CA CYS A 330 6.19 -24.14 -9.63
C CYS A 330 5.76 -23.55 -10.99
N ALA A 331 5.43 -24.38 -11.98
CA ALA A 331 5.27 -23.97 -13.37
C ALA A 331 3.99 -23.17 -13.69
N GLY A 332 3.05 -23.04 -12.73
CA GLY A 332 1.74 -22.42 -12.98
C GLY A 332 1.74 -20.90 -13.22
N ARG A 333 2.82 -20.18 -12.86
CA ARG A 333 2.92 -18.71 -13.04
C ARG A 333 4.30 -18.13 -13.36
N HIS A 334 5.39 -18.92 -13.29
CA HIS A 334 6.74 -18.38 -13.50
C HIS A 334 7.02 -17.85 -14.91
N THR A 335 6.13 -18.03 -15.88
CA THR A 335 6.33 -17.61 -17.27
C THR A 335 5.81 -16.21 -17.61
N ARG A 336 5.33 -15.39 -16.65
CA ARG A 336 4.85 -14.02 -16.93
C ARG A 336 5.72 -12.86 -16.42
N GLY A 337 6.90 -13.11 -15.85
CA GLY A 337 7.73 -12.03 -15.28
C GLY A 337 9.24 -12.14 -15.43
N VAL A 338 9.77 -13.29 -15.82
CA VAL A 338 11.21 -13.49 -16.03
C VAL A 338 11.38 -13.99 -17.45
N LYS A 339 11.98 -13.16 -18.32
CA LYS A 339 12.47 -13.66 -19.61
C LYS A 339 13.47 -14.76 -19.30
N SER A 340 13.22 -15.93 -19.89
CA SER A 340 14.05 -17.12 -19.83
C SER A 340 15.33 -16.94 -20.64
N GLU A 341 16.19 -16.03 -20.22
CA GLU A 341 17.57 -15.91 -20.68
C GLU A 341 18.39 -15.76 -19.38
N GLU A 342 19.38 -16.64 -19.19
CA GLU A 342 20.19 -16.82 -17.95
C GLU A 342 19.70 -17.90 -16.96
N LEU A 343 19.52 -19.12 -17.46
CA LEU A 343 19.78 -20.34 -16.69
C LEU A 343 20.44 -21.36 -17.66
N THR A 344 21.72 -21.15 -17.93
CA THR A 344 22.67 -22.14 -18.45
C THR A 344 24.02 -21.87 -17.84
#